data_AF-A0A815B2T2-F1
#
_entry.id   AF-A0A815B2T2-F1
#
_cell.length_a   1.000
_cell.length_b   1.000
_cell.length_c   1.000
_cell.angle_alpha   90.00
_cell.angle_beta   90.00
_cell.angle_gamma   90.00
#
_symmetry.space_group_name_H-M   'P 1'
#
loop_
_entity.id
_entity.type
_entity.pdbx_description
1 polymer ?
#
loop_
_entity_poly.entity_id
_entity_poly.type
_entity_poly.pdbx_seq_one_letter_code
_entity_poly.pdbx_strand_id
1 'polypeptide(L)'
;MATNGHTPLIKQNSKSTAIVAVNSLSEDNQHINPADHYGVTSDYTICVDSNNTIYSNEFIESKYIYEMNHCEVDHRKKRVEIIPRKYQYNFRTKRQVQRTGVMLVGWGGNNGTTFTGAIAANRDKITWIRKEGEQYSNYYGSLTQSTTIRIGSNNEGKEVHIPFNTILPMLHPNDIVIGGWDINGANLYEGMKRACVFDYALQEKLKPMMSQLKPLPSIYYPDFIAANQEDRANNLIPKGTKQQDLEHIRNDIRTFKKTHNLEQVIILWTANTERYVDVRPGLNQTSDEILRSIAANEDEISPSNIFACAAILENCPYINGSPQNTLVPGLIELATKHQVFIGGDDFKSGQTKLKSVLADFLVSAGLKVQSIVSYNHLGNNDGKNLSAPQQFRSKEISKSNVVDDMVGANHLLYNKKINEHPDHVVVIKYVPFVKDSKRAMDEYISSIFMNGLNTIAIHNTCEDSLLASPLIIDLVILTELMTRITYKTSDNEEYQSFEAVLSILSYLLKAPMVPPGTPVINALFKQHRCITNILSACAGIAMDTDMLLEHKTSLPKPIKLQL
;
A
#
# COMPACT_ATOMS: atom_id res chain seq x y z
N MET A 1 -5.85 26.44 76.52
CA MET A 1 -6.95 25.52 76.17
C MET A 1 -6.37 24.55 75.14
N ALA A 2 -5.76 23.46 75.63
CA ALA A 2 -6.34 22.10 75.63
C ALA A 2 -6.11 21.43 74.25
N THR A 3 -4.99 20.72 74.05
CA THR A 3 -4.74 19.25 74.26
C THR A 3 -5.06 18.45 72.99
N ASN A 4 -4.06 17.93 72.26
CA ASN A 4 -3.37 16.63 72.37
C ASN A 4 -3.91 15.56 71.40
N GLY A 5 -3.00 14.89 70.68
CA GLY A 5 -3.28 13.64 69.95
C GLY A 5 -2.17 13.21 68.98
N HIS A 6 -1.21 12.43 69.49
CA HIS A 6 -0.07 11.83 68.76
C HIS A 6 -0.46 10.62 67.85
N THR A 7 0.09 10.60 66.62
CA THR A 7 0.76 9.53 65.77
C THR A 7 0.51 8.01 65.96
N PRO A 8 0.97 7.08 65.06
CA PRO A 8 1.33 7.10 63.60
C PRO A 8 0.85 5.82 62.80
N LEU A 9 1.09 5.72 61.48
CA LEU A 9 1.73 4.55 60.77
C LEU A 9 1.49 4.48 59.23
N ILE A 10 2.54 4.83 58.47
CA ILE A 10 3.19 4.12 57.34
C ILE A 10 2.33 3.41 56.27
N LYS A 11 2.43 3.85 55.00
CA LYS A 11 3.11 3.10 53.91
C LYS A 11 3.35 3.93 52.64
N GLN A 12 4.57 3.78 52.12
CA GLN A 12 5.14 4.32 50.88
C GLN A 12 4.36 3.88 49.63
N ASN A 13 4.29 4.73 48.60
CA ASN A 13 5.15 4.56 47.42
C ASN A 13 5.05 5.74 46.44
N SER A 14 6.24 6.14 45.99
CA SER A 14 6.49 7.10 44.92
C SER A 14 6.13 6.52 43.55
N LYS A 15 5.69 7.40 42.63
CA LYS A 15 6.23 7.48 41.26
C LYS A 15 5.71 8.75 40.59
N SER A 16 6.65 9.67 40.40
CA SER A 16 6.55 10.83 39.53
C SER A 16 6.35 10.38 38.08
N THR A 17 5.33 10.90 37.41
CA THR A 17 5.24 10.85 35.95
C THR A 17 5.13 12.28 35.46
N ALA A 18 6.15 12.74 34.74
CA ALA A 18 6.13 14.04 34.09
C ALA A 18 5.09 14.02 32.96
N ILE A 19 4.03 14.79 33.12
CA ILE A 19 3.03 15.03 32.08
C ILE A 19 3.60 16.11 31.17
N VAL A 20 3.91 15.74 29.92
CA VAL A 20 4.15 16.70 28.85
C VAL A 20 2.79 17.26 28.45
N ALA A 21 2.57 18.55 28.75
CA ALA A 21 1.37 19.26 28.35
C ALA A 21 1.32 19.35 26.82
N VAL A 22 0.35 18.65 26.22
CA VAL A 22 -0.09 18.94 24.85
C VAL A 22 -1.03 20.14 24.97
N ASN A 23 -0.77 21.19 24.19
CA ASN A 23 -1.59 22.40 24.14
C ASN A 23 -3.08 22.03 23.99
N SER A 24 -3.84 22.18 25.07
CA SER A 24 -5.30 22.29 25.00
C SER A 24 -5.61 23.57 24.24
N LEU A 25 -6.28 23.45 23.09
CA LEU A 25 -6.92 24.59 22.46
C LEU A 25 -7.86 25.23 23.48
N SER A 26 -7.70 26.54 23.65
CA SER A 26 -8.39 27.39 24.62
C SER A 26 -9.91 27.20 24.59
N GLU A 27 -10.52 27.02 25.76
CA GLU A 27 -11.96 26.80 25.98
C GLU A 27 -12.86 28.04 25.78
N ASP A 28 -12.37 29.17 25.27
CA ASP A 28 -13.15 30.41 25.20
C ASP A 28 -13.51 30.81 23.75
N ASN A 29 -14.48 30.09 23.17
CA ASN A 29 -15.56 30.61 22.30
C ASN A 29 -16.31 29.43 21.65
N GLN A 30 -17.54 29.17 22.11
CA GLN A 30 -18.44 28.17 21.54
C GLN A 30 -18.94 28.60 20.14
N HIS A 31 -18.10 28.42 19.13
CA HIS A 31 -18.57 28.04 17.81
C HIS A 31 -18.61 26.51 17.77
N ILE A 32 -19.78 25.91 18.01
CA ILE A 32 -19.98 24.47 17.80
C ILE A 32 -19.85 24.25 16.29
N ASN A 33 -18.72 23.72 15.84
CA ASN A 33 -18.56 23.31 14.46
C ASN A 33 -19.30 21.97 14.29
N PRO A 34 -20.32 21.86 13.41
CA PRO A 34 -21.01 20.59 13.17
C PRO A 34 -20.09 19.49 12.61
N ALA A 35 -18.83 19.81 12.26
CA ALA A 35 -17.78 18.87 11.87
C ALA A 35 -16.89 18.38 13.04
N ASP A 36 -17.21 18.70 14.30
CA ASP A 36 -16.45 18.20 15.46
C ASP A 36 -16.77 16.71 15.71
N HIS A 37 -15.86 15.83 15.30
CA HIS A 37 -15.95 14.38 15.47
C HIS A 37 -15.23 13.90 16.74
N TYR A 38 -15.72 12.81 17.36
CA TYR A 38 -15.02 12.21 18.48
C TYR A 38 -13.88 11.33 17.95
N GLY A 39 -12.65 11.86 18.00
CA GLY A 39 -11.44 11.15 17.62
C GLY A 39 -10.90 10.31 18.77
N VAL A 40 -10.88 8.99 18.58
CA VAL A 40 -10.27 8.05 19.52
C VAL A 40 -8.76 7.95 19.22
N THR A 41 -7.88 7.94 20.24
CA THR A 41 -6.43 7.79 20.04
C THR A 41 -6.00 6.31 20.06
N SER A 42 -4.74 6.02 19.70
CA SER A 42 -4.18 4.65 19.62
C SER A 42 -4.22 3.85 20.93
N ASP A 43 -4.45 4.50 22.07
CA ASP A 43 -4.40 3.87 23.39
C ASP A 43 -5.72 3.21 23.79
N TYR A 44 -6.74 3.32 22.92
CA TYR A 44 -8.06 2.76 23.15
C TYR A 44 -8.15 1.34 22.60
N THR A 45 -8.79 0.46 23.37
CA THR A 45 -9.14 -0.88 22.90
C THR A 45 -10.49 -0.85 22.20
N ILE A 46 -10.54 -1.34 20.97
CA ILE A 46 -11.79 -1.49 20.22
C ILE A 46 -12.38 -2.85 20.54
N CYS A 47 -13.64 -2.85 20.98
CA CYS A 47 -14.41 -4.06 21.26
C CYS A 47 -15.76 -3.96 20.54
N VAL A 48 -16.07 -4.95 19.72
CA VAL A 48 -17.39 -5.08 19.09
C VAL A 48 -18.25 -5.99 19.97
N ASP A 49 -19.26 -5.39 20.61
CA ASP A 49 -20.28 -6.15 21.35
C ASP A 49 -21.33 -6.70 20.37
N SER A 50 -21.11 -7.93 19.92
CA SER A 50 -21.97 -8.60 18.93
C SER A 50 -21.95 -10.12 19.13
N ASN A 51 -23.12 -10.75 18.96
CA ASN A 51 -23.22 -12.22 18.93
C ASN A 51 -22.49 -12.86 17.72
N ASN A 52 -22.13 -12.04 16.73
CA ASN A 52 -21.42 -12.48 15.53
C ASN A 52 -19.91 -12.34 15.64
N THR A 53 -19.40 -11.75 16.73
CA THR A 53 -17.97 -11.50 16.92
C THR A 53 -17.51 -12.16 18.21
N ILE A 54 -16.48 -13.01 18.11
CA ILE A 54 -15.89 -13.69 19.26
C ILE A 54 -14.42 -13.29 19.36
N TYR A 55 -14.05 -12.76 20.52
CA TYR A 55 -12.66 -12.47 20.87
C TYR A 55 -12.14 -13.58 21.78
N SER A 56 -11.17 -14.36 21.30
CA SER A 56 -10.37 -15.27 22.12
C SER A 56 -8.96 -14.69 22.31
N ASN A 57 -8.12 -15.35 23.12
CA ASN A 57 -6.72 -14.95 23.26
C ASN A 57 -5.95 -15.05 21.94
N GLU A 58 -6.34 -15.96 21.05
CA GLU A 58 -5.62 -16.25 19.80
C GLU A 58 -6.25 -15.59 18.57
N PHE A 59 -7.58 -15.52 18.50
CA PHE A 59 -8.31 -15.11 17.31
C PHE A 59 -9.40 -14.07 17.57
N ILE A 60 -9.65 -13.26 16.55
CA ILE A 60 -10.92 -12.54 16.34
C ILE A 60 -11.69 -13.34 15.29
N GLU A 61 -12.85 -13.86 15.65
CA GLU A 61 -13.75 -14.56 14.73
C GLU A 61 -15.00 -13.72 14.48
N SER A 62 -15.36 -13.55 13.21
CA SER A 62 -16.48 -12.71 12.80
C SER A 62 -17.34 -13.41 11.76
N LYS A 63 -18.64 -13.53 12.04
CA LYS A 63 -19.65 -13.96 11.06
C LYS A 63 -20.13 -12.75 10.28
N TYR A 64 -20.04 -12.82 8.96
CA TYR A 64 -20.37 -11.74 8.06
C TYR A 64 -21.26 -12.21 6.91
N ILE A 65 -22.29 -11.43 6.59
CA ILE A 65 -23.15 -11.68 5.43
C ILE A 65 -22.74 -10.73 4.31
N TYR A 66 -22.15 -11.27 3.25
CA TYR A 66 -21.85 -10.55 2.04
C TYR A 66 -23.09 -10.50 1.15
N GLU A 67 -23.64 -9.31 0.96
CA GLU A 67 -24.77 -9.07 0.06
C GLU A 67 -24.28 -8.59 -1.30
N MET A 68 -24.71 -9.27 -2.37
CA MET A 68 -24.34 -8.93 -3.74
C MET A 68 -25.51 -9.17 -4.69
N ASN A 69 -25.71 -8.23 -5.61
CA ASN A 69 -26.69 -8.40 -6.68
C ASN A 69 -26.11 -9.27 -7.80
N HIS A 70 -26.85 -10.32 -8.18
CA HIS A 70 -26.65 -10.99 -9.45
C HIS A 70 -27.55 -10.33 -10.50
N CYS A 71 -26.99 -9.95 -11.65
CA CYS A 71 -27.71 -9.21 -12.68
C CYS A 71 -27.71 -9.97 -14.01
N GLU A 72 -28.88 -10.12 -14.62
CA GLU A 72 -29.04 -10.66 -15.98
C GLU A 72 -29.58 -9.56 -16.90
N VAL A 73 -29.02 -9.46 -18.11
CA VAL A 73 -29.40 -8.45 -19.11
C VAL A 73 -29.99 -9.13 -20.34
N ASP A 74 -31.29 -8.93 -20.56
CA ASP A 74 -31.98 -9.37 -21.79
C ASP A 74 -32.07 -8.18 -22.76
N HIS A 75 -31.14 -8.14 -23.71
CA HIS A 75 -31.10 -7.09 -24.74
C HIS A 75 -32.31 -7.14 -25.69
N ARG A 76 -32.94 -8.31 -25.90
CA ARG A 76 -34.11 -8.42 -26.79
C ARG A 76 -35.35 -7.83 -26.13
N LYS A 77 -35.56 -8.12 -24.84
CA LYS A 77 -36.66 -7.57 -24.04
C LYS A 77 -36.36 -6.18 -23.46
N LYS A 78 -35.14 -5.67 -23.63
CA LYS A 78 -34.64 -4.42 -23.02
C LYS A 78 -34.87 -4.40 -21.50
N ARG A 79 -34.62 -5.53 -20.83
CA ARG A 79 -34.85 -5.72 -19.39
C ARG A 79 -33.54 -6.08 -18.69
N VAL A 80 -33.35 -5.51 -17.51
CA VAL A 80 -32.34 -5.94 -16.55
C VAL A 80 -33.09 -6.58 -15.37
N GLU A 81 -32.72 -7.81 -15.03
CA GLU A 81 -33.20 -8.51 -13.85
C GLU A 81 -32.12 -8.46 -12.77
N ILE A 82 -32.49 -8.01 -11.57
CA ILE A 82 -31.59 -7.85 -10.43
C ILE A 82 -32.06 -8.83 -9.35
N ILE A 83 -31.19 -9.77 -8.98
CA ILE A 83 -31.45 -10.82 -8.01
C ILE A 83 -30.51 -10.62 -6.82
N PRO A 84 -30.98 -10.02 -5.72
CA PRO A 84 -30.19 -9.88 -4.51
C PRO A 84 -29.84 -11.25 -3.92
N ARG A 85 -28.56 -11.48 -3.63
CA ARG A 85 -28.06 -12.71 -2.99
C ARG A 85 -27.27 -12.39 -1.74
N LYS A 86 -27.22 -13.36 -0.82
CA LYS A 86 -26.50 -13.28 0.45
C LYS A 86 -25.57 -14.48 0.56
N TYR A 87 -24.33 -14.24 1.00
CA TYR A 87 -23.30 -15.26 1.17
C TYR A 87 -22.71 -15.14 2.57
N GLN A 88 -22.70 -16.22 3.33
CA GLN A 88 -22.16 -16.20 4.69
C GLN A 88 -20.66 -16.53 4.68
N TYR A 89 -19.89 -15.65 5.31
CA TYR A 89 -18.47 -15.83 5.59
C TYR A 89 -18.26 -15.90 7.10
N ASN A 90 -17.36 -16.78 7.51
CA ASN A 90 -16.79 -16.75 8.85
C ASN A 90 -15.31 -16.39 8.72
N PHE A 91 -14.96 -15.16 9.08
CA PHE A 91 -13.58 -14.69 9.11
C PHE A 91 -12.93 -15.07 10.43
N ARG A 92 -11.64 -15.39 10.38
CA ARG A 92 -10.79 -15.63 11.54
C ARG A 92 -9.46 -14.92 11.35
N THR A 93 -9.18 -13.96 12.23
CA THR A 93 -7.96 -13.16 12.24
C THR A 93 -7.10 -13.54 13.44
N LYS A 94 -5.89 -14.03 13.23
CA LYS A 94 -4.93 -14.28 14.32
C LYS A 94 -4.51 -12.95 14.96
N ARG A 95 -4.62 -12.84 16.28
CA ARG A 95 -4.36 -11.60 17.04
C ARG A 95 -2.88 -11.30 17.24
N GLN A 96 -2.06 -12.34 17.37
CA GLN A 96 -0.62 -12.20 17.53
C GLN A 96 -0.01 -11.72 16.22
N VAL A 97 0.48 -10.48 16.23
CA VAL A 97 1.29 -9.91 15.15
C VAL A 97 2.62 -10.64 15.06
N GLN A 98 2.99 -11.05 13.85
CA GLN A 98 4.21 -11.84 13.65
C GLN A 98 5.44 -10.95 13.68
N ARG A 99 6.55 -11.48 14.23
CA ARG A 99 7.84 -10.79 14.13
C ARG A 99 8.30 -10.79 12.68
N THR A 100 8.23 -9.62 12.05
CA THR A 100 8.29 -9.48 10.60
C THR A 100 9.57 -8.80 10.15
N GLY A 101 10.27 -9.44 9.21
CA GLY A 101 11.34 -8.81 8.45
C GLY A 101 10.87 -8.33 7.09
N VAL A 102 11.48 -7.26 6.59
CA VAL A 102 11.30 -6.76 5.23
C VAL A 102 12.65 -6.73 4.56
N MET A 103 12.76 -7.40 3.41
CA MET A 103 13.95 -7.33 2.57
C MET A 103 13.64 -6.56 1.29
N LEU A 104 14.30 -5.41 1.13
CA LEU A 104 14.10 -4.52 -0.01
C LEU A 104 15.11 -4.85 -1.13
N VAL A 105 14.61 -5.09 -2.34
CA VAL A 105 15.47 -5.04 -3.53
C VAL A 105 15.61 -3.58 -3.94
N GLY A 106 16.84 -3.07 -4.00
CA GLY A 106 17.13 -1.64 -4.16
C GLY A 106 17.19 -0.88 -2.83
N TRP A 107 17.65 -1.52 -1.76
CA TRP A 107 17.65 -0.96 -0.40
C TRP A 107 18.47 0.34 -0.27
N GLY A 108 19.55 0.48 -1.04
CA GLY A 108 20.40 1.68 -1.10
C GLY A 108 19.90 2.77 -2.07
N GLY A 109 18.69 2.59 -2.62
CA GLY A 109 17.98 3.59 -3.42
C GLY A 109 17.34 4.70 -2.56
N ASN A 110 16.69 5.65 -3.23
CA ASN A 110 16.01 6.75 -2.55
C ASN A 110 14.94 6.24 -1.57
N ASN A 111 13.98 5.46 -2.07
CA ASN A 111 12.92 4.87 -1.25
C ASN A 111 13.46 3.97 -0.13
N GLY A 112 14.44 3.10 -0.41
CA GLY A 112 14.96 2.16 0.60
C GLY A 112 15.67 2.86 1.75
N THR A 113 16.45 3.90 1.45
CA THR A 113 17.13 4.72 2.48
C THR A 113 16.13 5.61 3.24
N THR A 114 15.14 6.18 2.57
CA THR A 114 14.07 6.96 3.20
C THR A 114 13.18 6.10 4.09
N PHE A 115 12.73 4.93 3.64
CA PHE A 115 11.96 3.96 4.43
C PHE A 115 12.71 3.58 5.72
N THR A 116 13.98 3.21 5.59
CA THR A 116 14.80 2.78 6.74
C THR A 116 15.07 3.93 7.70
N GLY A 117 15.44 5.11 7.17
CA GLY A 117 15.70 6.30 7.99
C GLY A 117 14.46 6.82 8.70
N ALA A 118 13.29 6.79 8.04
CA ALA A 118 12.02 7.21 8.64
C ALA A 118 11.58 6.28 9.78
N ILE A 119 11.75 4.96 9.61
CA ILE A 119 11.45 4.00 10.69
C ILE A 119 12.41 4.18 11.86
N ALA A 120 13.71 4.33 11.61
CA ALA A 120 14.69 4.61 12.67
C ALA A 120 14.37 5.91 13.42
N ALA A 121 14.05 6.99 12.68
CA ALA A 121 13.71 8.28 13.27
C ALA A 121 12.46 8.20 14.15
N ASN A 122 11.40 7.53 13.70
CA ASN A 122 10.15 7.38 14.47
C ASN A 122 10.33 6.49 15.70
N ARG A 123 11.05 5.36 15.57
CA ARG A 123 11.31 4.46 16.69
C ARG A 123 12.08 5.16 17.80
N ASP A 124 13.10 5.95 17.43
CA ASP A 124 13.98 6.61 18.38
C ASP A 124 13.51 8.03 18.72
N LYS A 125 12.32 8.43 18.24
CA LYS A 125 11.66 9.74 18.46
C LYS A 125 12.57 10.92 18.14
N ILE A 126 13.30 10.83 17.03
CA ILE A 126 14.28 11.83 16.63
C ILE A 126 13.58 13.13 16.21
N THR A 127 13.98 14.24 16.83
CA THR A 127 13.64 15.60 16.39
C THR A 127 14.81 16.27 15.67
N TRP A 128 14.52 17.20 14.76
CA TRP A 128 15.53 18.00 14.06
C TRP A 128 15.06 19.42 13.83
N ILE A 129 15.99 20.35 13.67
CA ILE A 129 15.68 21.76 13.44
C ILE A 129 15.60 22.04 11.94
N ARG A 130 14.56 22.73 11.52
CA ARG A 130 14.44 23.42 10.22
C ARG A 130 14.34 24.92 10.44
N LYS A 131 14.34 25.70 9.36
CA LYS A 131 14.18 27.16 9.44
C LYS A 131 12.83 27.57 10.06
N GLU A 132 11.82 26.70 9.97
CA GLU A 132 10.49 26.86 10.57
C GLU A 132 10.41 26.45 12.05
N GLY A 133 11.50 25.89 12.62
CA GLY A 133 11.55 25.40 13.99
C GLY A 133 11.80 23.90 14.10
N GLU A 134 11.61 23.37 15.30
CA GLU A 134 11.78 21.95 15.59
C GLU A 134 10.71 21.11 14.88
N GLN A 135 11.16 19.99 14.31
CA GLN A 135 10.33 19.00 13.62
C GLN A 135 10.40 17.66 14.37
N TYR A 136 9.32 16.90 14.25
CA TYR A 136 9.15 15.60 14.90
C TYR A 136 8.99 14.52 13.84
N SER A 137 9.67 13.39 14.02
CA SER A 137 9.43 12.19 13.21
C SER A 137 7.96 11.79 13.27
N ASN A 138 7.38 11.44 12.12
CA ASN A 138 6.00 10.98 11.98
C ASN A 138 5.87 10.00 10.80
N TYR A 139 4.67 9.46 10.60
CA TYR A 139 4.31 8.59 9.48
C TYR A 139 3.26 9.19 8.55
N TYR A 140 3.24 10.52 8.40
CA TYR A 140 2.28 11.18 7.50
C TYR A 140 2.36 10.62 6.08
N GLY A 141 1.20 10.54 5.43
CA GLY A 141 1.05 9.92 4.10
C GLY A 141 0.82 8.41 4.12
N SER A 142 0.98 7.74 5.27
CA SER A 142 0.60 6.34 5.45
C SER A 142 -0.90 6.21 5.72
N LEU A 143 -1.57 5.35 4.96
CA LEU A 143 -2.96 4.92 5.20
C LEU A 143 -3.08 4.31 6.59
N THR A 144 -2.23 3.34 6.90
CA THR A 144 -2.35 2.55 8.13
C THR A 144 -2.01 3.35 9.38
N GLN A 145 -1.06 4.29 9.31
CA GLN A 145 -0.54 5.00 10.48
C GLN A 145 -1.11 6.41 10.68
N SER A 146 -1.74 7.01 9.66
CA SER A 146 -2.12 8.43 9.71
C SER A 146 -3.49 8.72 9.11
N THR A 147 -4.38 7.71 9.05
CA THR A 147 -5.78 7.91 8.67
C THR A 147 -6.72 7.33 9.71
N THR A 148 -7.98 7.74 9.62
CA THR A 148 -9.08 7.24 10.46
C THR A 148 -10.18 6.67 9.58
N ILE A 149 -11.03 5.83 10.18
CA ILE A 149 -12.28 5.39 9.58
C ILE A 149 -13.45 5.77 10.49
N ARG A 150 -14.60 6.08 9.89
CA ARG A 150 -15.86 6.24 10.61
C ARG A 150 -16.41 4.86 10.98
N ILE A 151 -16.86 4.69 12.22
CA ILE A 151 -17.47 3.43 12.70
C ILE A 151 -18.92 3.58 13.18
N GLY A 152 -19.45 4.80 13.18
CA GLY A 152 -20.83 5.08 13.58
C GLY A 152 -20.96 6.42 14.28
N SER A 153 -22.01 6.56 15.09
CA SER A 153 -22.31 7.76 15.86
C SER A 153 -22.58 7.40 17.33
N ASN A 154 -22.26 8.31 18.24
CA ASN A 154 -22.55 8.15 19.67
C ASN A 154 -24.01 8.53 20.01
N ASN A 155 -24.39 8.44 21.29
CA ASN A 155 -25.74 8.80 21.76
C ASN A 155 -26.11 10.27 21.52
N GLU A 156 -25.14 11.16 21.28
CA GLU A 156 -25.35 12.57 20.94
C GLU A 156 -25.51 12.78 19.42
N GLY A 157 -25.42 11.73 18.61
CA GLY A 157 -25.44 11.80 17.16
C GLY A 157 -24.12 12.29 16.54
N LYS A 158 -23.04 12.41 17.33
CA LYS A 158 -21.72 12.77 16.81
C LYS A 158 -21.03 11.56 16.22
N GLU A 159 -20.43 11.73 15.05
CA GLU A 159 -19.69 10.65 14.41
C GLU A 159 -18.44 10.28 15.22
N VAL A 160 -18.17 8.99 15.27
CA VAL A 160 -17.03 8.39 15.95
C VAL A 160 -16.07 7.86 14.91
N HIS A 161 -14.82 8.33 14.97
CA HIS A 161 -13.75 7.90 14.11
C HIS A 161 -12.65 7.22 14.92
N ILE A 162 -12.09 6.14 14.36
CA ILE A 162 -10.98 5.39 14.95
C ILE A 162 -9.76 5.41 14.03
N PRO A 163 -8.53 5.31 14.56
CA PRO A 163 -7.34 5.16 13.73
C PRO A 163 -7.40 3.86 12.90
N PHE A 164 -6.96 3.91 11.65
CA PHE A 164 -7.04 2.76 10.74
C PHE A 164 -6.37 1.50 11.31
N ASN A 165 -5.19 1.63 11.92
CA ASN A 165 -4.45 0.52 12.53
C ASN A 165 -5.10 -0.08 13.79
N THR A 166 -6.24 0.45 14.26
CA THR A 166 -6.97 -0.09 15.41
C THR A 166 -8.14 -1.01 15.00
N ILE A 167 -8.50 -1.07 13.72
CA ILE A 167 -9.58 -1.94 13.20
C ILE A 167 -9.30 -3.41 13.55
N LEU A 168 -8.05 -3.83 13.37
CA LEU A 168 -7.51 -5.15 13.72
C LEU A 168 -6.09 -4.97 14.28
N PRO A 169 -5.54 -5.93 15.03
CA PRO A 169 -4.13 -5.89 15.42
C PRO A 169 -3.23 -5.87 14.17
N MET A 170 -2.46 -4.78 13.99
CA MET A 170 -1.54 -4.59 12.86
C MET A 170 -0.10 -4.46 13.32
N LEU A 171 0.83 -4.87 12.45
CA LEU A 171 2.25 -4.59 12.61
C LEU A 171 2.50 -3.08 12.70
N HIS A 172 3.23 -2.65 13.74
CA HIS A 172 3.68 -1.27 13.84
C HIS A 172 5.00 -1.10 13.07
N PRO A 173 5.18 -0.02 12.27
CA PRO A 173 6.37 0.09 11.44
C PRO A 173 7.70 0.12 12.22
N ASN A 174 7.70 0.61 13.47
CA ASN A 174 8.86 0.57 14.37
C ASN A 174 9.39 -0.84 14.67
N ASP A 175 8.55 -1.86 14.54
CA ASP A 175 8.88 -3.26 14.87
C ASP A 175 9.45 -4.03 13.67
N ILE A 176 9.48 -3.41 12.49
CA ILE A 176 10.00 -4.03 11.27
C ILE A 176 11.52 -4.19 11.35
N VAL A 177 12.00 -5.41 11.11
CA VAL A 177 13.43 -5.67 10.90
C VAL A 177 13.75 -5.50 9.41
N ILE A 178 14.67 -4.61 9.07
CA ILE A 178 14.90 -4.20 7.67
C ILE A 178 16.25 -4.73 7.19
N GLY A 179 16.23 -5.35 6.02
CA GLY A 179 17.41 -5.78 5.26
C GLY A 179 17.18 -5.59 3.77
N GLY A 180 18.08 -6.13 2.95
CA GLY A 180 17.87 -6.15 1.50
C GLY A 180 19.15 -6.10 0.68
N TRP A 181 18.95 -5.92 -0.62
CA TRP A 181 19.99 -5.98 -1.63
C TRP A 181 20.07 -4.66 -2.40
N ASP A 182 21.25 -4.33 -2.91
CA ASP A 182 21.43 -3.26 -3.88
C ASP A 182 22.65 -3.57 -4.73
N ILE A 183 22.58 -3.25 -6.03
CA ILE A 183 23.73 -3.35 -6.94
C ILE A 183 24.86 -2.38 -6.56
N ASN A 184 24.60 -1.42 -5.66
CA ASN A 184 25.57 -0.49 -5.11
C ASN A 184 25.88 -0.78 -3.63
N GLY A 185 27.16 -0.94 -3.30
CA GLY A 185 27.61 -1.35 -1.96
C GLY A 185 27.75 -0.23 -0.93
N ALA A 186 27.26 0.98 -1.24
CA ALA A 186 27.25 2.08 -0.28
C ALA A 186 26.37 1.74 0.93
N ASN A 187 26.83 2.09 2.13
CA ASN A 187 25.97 2.01 3.32
C ASN A 187 24.77 2.96 3.19
N LEU A 188 23.75 2.77 4.02
CA LEU A 188 22.52 3.56 3.89
C LEU A 188 22.70 5.04 4.25
N TYR A 189 23.73 5.42 5.01
CA TYR A 189 24.03 6.83 5.24
C TYR A 189 24.52 7.52 3.95
N GLU A 190 25.46 6.90 3.23
CA GLU A 190 25.91 7.42 1.92
C GLU A 190 24.79 7.34 0.87
N GLY A 191 23.95 6.30 0.92
CA GLY A 191 22.73 6.21 0.12
C GLY A 191 21.75 7.35 0.41
N MET A 192 21.50 7.67 1.69
CA MET A 192 20.63 8.76 2.15
C MET A 192 21.15 10.12 1.70
N LYS A 193 22.46 10.36 1.82
CA LYS A 193 23.10 11.58 1.30
C LYS A 193 22.93 11.71 -0.21
N ARG A 194 23.16 10.62 -0.95
CA ARG A 194 22.99 10.57 -2.41
C ARG A 194 21.54 10.80 -2.84
N ALA A 195 20.58 10.33 -2.04
CA ALA A 195 19.16 10.48 -2.33
C ALA A 195 18.67 11.93 -2.22
N CYS A 196 19.31 12.75 -1.38
CA CYS A 196 18.94 14.16 -1.14
C CYS A 196 17.48 14.34 -0.68
N VAL A 197 16.95 13.42 0.13
CA VAL A 197 15.53 13.43 0.57
C VAL A 197 15.35 14.11 1.93
N PHE A 198 16.02 13.61 2.97
CA PHE A 198 15.89 14.17 4.31
C PHE A 198 16.64 15.49 4.47
N ASP A 199 16.14 16.36 5.35
CA ASP A 199 16.89 17.53 5.80
C ASP A 199 18.26 17.11 6.35
N TYR A 200 19.29 17.92 6.10
CA TYR A 200 20.66 17.62 6.53
C TYR A 200 20.79 17.34 8.04
N ALA A 201 20.09 18.11 8.88
CA ALA A 201 20.11 17.93 10.33
C ALA A 201 19.58 16.56 10.77
N LEU A 202 18.57 16.01 10.06
CA LEU A 202 18.08 14.67 10.30
C LEU A 202 19.08 13.62 9.80
N GLN A 203 19.73 13.85 8.66
CA GLN A 203 20.76 12.93 8.15
C GLN A 203 21.91 12.75 9.14
N GLU A 204 22.41 13.84 9.74
CA GLU A 204 23.49 13.76 10.74
C GLU A 204 23.06 13.01 12.01
N LYS A 205 21.81 13.18 12.44
CA LYS A 205 21.26 12.43 13.60
C LYS A 205 21.11 10.94 13.30
N LEU A 206 20.74 10.57 12.08
CA LEU A 206 20.60 9.18 11.65
C LEU A 206 21.94 8.50 11.29
N LYS A 207 23.01 9.27 11.08
CA LYS A 207 24.32 8.78 10.66
C LYS A 207 24.87 7.61 11.49
N PRO A 208 24.81 7.61 12.85
CA PRO A 208 25.38 6.52 13.64
C PRO A 208 24.73 5.17 13.34
N MET A 209 23.43 5.17 13.05
CA MET A 209 22.66 3.96 12.75
C MET A 209 22.78 3.58 11.26
N MET A 210 22.55 4.55 10.36
CA MET A 210 22.49 4.30 8.92
C MET A 210 23.85 3.92 8.32
N SER A 211 24.96 4.34 8.94
CA SER A 211 26.32 3.97 8.47
C SER A 211 26.65 2.49 8.70
N GLN A 212 25.97 1.84 9.64
CA GLN A 212 26.18 0.42 9.99
C GLN A 212 25.41 -0.52 9.06
N LEU A 213 24.41 0.00 8.35
CA LEU A 213 23.53 -0.78 7.47
C LEU A 213 24.10 -0.78 6.04
N LYS A 214 24.39 -1.97 5.52
CA LYS A 214 24.90 -2.18 4.17
C LYS A 214 24.01 -3.16 3.39
N PRO A 215 23.67 -2.85 2.13
CA PRO A 215 22.96 -3.79 1.27
C PRO A 215 23.78 -5.05 0.99
N LEU A 216 23.10 -6.19 0.92
CA LEU A 216 23.64 -7.42 0.37
C LEU A 216 23.92 -7.25 -1.14
N PRO A 217 24.89 -8.00 -1.72
CA PRO A 217 25.14 -8.00 -3.16
C PRO A 217 23.90 -8.46 -3.94
N SER A 218 23.58 -7.79 -5.05
CA SER A 218 22.37 -8.10 -5.84
C SER A 218 22.69 -8.75 -7.19
N ILE A 219 21.68 -9.35 -7.80
CA ILE A 219 21.68 -9.74 -9.21
C ILE A 219 21.72 -8.47 -10.08
N TYR A 220 22.53 -8.47 -11.13
CA TYR A 220 22.56 -7.42 -12.14
C TYR A 220 22.66 -8.02 -13.54
N TYR A 221 21.58 -7.89 -14.31
CA TYR A 221 21.53 -8.21 -15.73
C TYR A 221 21.41 -6.89 -16.50
N PRO A 222 22.48 -6.40 -17.17
CA PRO A 222 22.53 -5.06 -17.74
C PRO A 222 21.37 -4.73 -18.69
N ASP A 223 20.91 -5.70 -19.47
CA ASP A 223 19.89 -5.53 -20.51
C ASP A 223 18.48 -5.23 -19.96
N PHE A 224 18.25 -5.39 -18.65
CA PHE A 224 16.94 -5.17 -18.05
C PHE A 224 16.73 -3.73 -17.57
N ILE A 225 17.79 -3.00 -17.26
CA ILE A 225 17.72 -1.61 -16.78
C ILE A 225 18.47 -0.67 -17.73
N ALA A 226 18.42 0.64 -17.48
CA ALA A 226 19.11 1.59 -18.34
C ALA A 226 20.63 1.39 -18.27
N ALA A 227 21.32 1.41 -19.42
CA ALA A 227 22.79 1.27 -19.49
C ALA A 227 23.54 2.30 -18.62
N ASN A 228 22.93 3.47 -18.37
CA ASN A 228 23.46 4.51 -17.49
C ASN A 228 23.52 4.15 -15.98
N GLN A 229 23.17 2.90 -15.63
CA GLN A 229 23.31 2.32 -14.30
C GLN A 229 24.60 1.49 -14.13
N GLU A 230 25.36 1.25 -15.20
CA GLU A 230 26.59 0.44 -15.17
C GLU A 230 27.58 0.92 -14.10
N ASP A 231 27.89 2.23 -14.08
CA ASP A 231 28.82 2.83 -13.09
C ASP A 231 28.34 2.69 -11.63
N ARG A 232 27.05 2.42 -11.40
CA ARG A 232 26.47 2.24 -10.07
C ARG A 232 26.67 0.80 -9.55
N ALA A 233 26.82 -0.17 -10.45
CA ALA A 233 26.83 -1.59 -10.15
C ALA A 233 28.22 -2.06 -9.66
N ASN A 234 28.43 -2.07 -8.35
CA ASN A 234 29.68 -2.49 -7.72
C ASN A 234 29.52 -3.47 -6.54
N ASN A 235 28.29 -3.95 -6.30
CA ASN A 235 27.94 -4.87 -5.23
C ASN A 235 27.07 -5.99 -5.80
N LEU A 236 27.71 -6.90 -6.52
CA LEU A 236 27.06 -7.90 -7.33
C LEU A 236 27.32 -9.29 -6.76
N ILE A 237 26.32 -10.17 -6.88
CA ILE A 237 26.52 -11.60 -6.68
C ILE A 237 27.58 -12.09 -7.70
N PRO A 238 28.51 -12.99 -7.31
CA PRO A 238 29.48 -13.54 -8.25
C PRO A 238 28.80 -14.11 -9.49
N LYS A 239 29.36 -13.83 -10.67
CA LYS A 239 28.79 -14.26 -11.95
C LYS A 239 28.57 -15.78 -11.97
N GLY A 240 27.33 -16.18 -12.22
CA GLY A 240 26.90 -17.57 -12.29
C GLY A 240 25.75 -17.77 -13.28
N THR A 241 25.06 -18.89 -13.15
CA THR A 241 23.78 -19.15 -13.83
C THR A 241 22.62 -18.50 -13.08
N LYS A 242 21.50 -18.23 -13.75
CA LYS A 242 20.26 -17.74 -13.13
C LYS A 242 19.74 -18.70 -12.06
N GLN A 243 20.03 -20.01 -12.20
CA GLN A 243 19.75 -21.00 -11.16
C GLN A 243 20.62 -20.82 -9.90
N GLN A 244 21.89 -20.45 -10.06
CA GLN A 244 22.77 -20.13 -8.93
C GLN A 244 22.34 -18.82 -8.26
N ASP A 245 21.94 -17.82 -9.06
CA ASP A 245 21.39 -16.57 -8.55
C ASP A 245 20.10 -16.82 -7.74
N LEU A 246 19.19 -17.66 -8.25
CA LEU A 246 17.99 -18.08 -7.53
C LEU A 246 18.34 -18.69 -6.16
N GLU A 247 19.24 -19.67 -6.11
CA GLU A 247 19.59 -20.31 -4.83
C GLU A 247 20.34 -19.35 -3.88
N HIS A 248 21.13 -18.41 -4.42
CA HIS A 248 21.77 -17.37 -3.62
C HIS A 248 20.74 -16.51 -2.89
N ILE A 249 19.74 -15.98 -3.62
CA ILE A 249 18.67 -15.17 -3.03
C ILE A 249 17.85 -15.98 -2.01
N ARG A 250 17.55 -17.24 -2.30
CA ARG A 250 16.87 -18.12 -1.33
C ARG A 250 17.68 -18.29 -0.04
N ASN A 251 19.00 -18.50 -0.17
CA ASN A 251 19.89 -18.61 0.99
C ASN A 251 19.95 -17.31 1.81
N ASP A 252 19.97 -16.15 1.15
CA ASP A 252 19.94 -14.85 1.82
C ASP A 252 18.65 -14.66 2.64
N ILE A 253 17.50 -15.02 2.06
CA ILE A 253 16.19 -14.97 2.74
C ILE A 253 16.21 -15.87 3.99
N ARG A 254 16.64 -17.13 3.86
CA ARG A 254 16.76 -18.06 5.00
C ARG A 254 17.70 -17.54 6.07
N THR A 255 18.84 -17.00 5.66
CA THR A 255 19.87 -16.46 6.57
C THR A 255 19.34 -15.26 7.32
N PHE A 256 18.67 -14.32 6.65
CA PHE A 256 18.05 -13.16 7.27
C PHE A 256 16.96 -13.57 8.27
N LYS A 257 16.06 -14.48 7.85
CA LYS A 257 15.00 -15.04 8.71
C LYS A 257 15.57 -15.67 9.98
N LYS A 258 16.60 -16.51 9.86
CA LYS A 258 17.25 -17.19 10.98
C LYS A 258 18.02 -16.23 11.88
N THR A 259 18.84 -15.35 11.30
CA THR A 259 19.70 -14.41 12.05
C THR A 259 18.89 -13.49 12.95
N HIS A 260 17.72 -13.06 12.48
CA HIS A 260 16.86 -12.16 13.22
C HIS A 260 15.72 -12.88 13.97
N ASN A 261 15.67 -14.22 13.96
CA ASN A 261 14.60 -15.03 14.57
C ASN A 261 13.20 -14.50 14.19
N LEU A 262 12.96 -14.43 12.88
CA LEU A 262 11.74 -13.89 12.28
C LEU A 262 10.74 -15.01 11.98
N GLU A 263 9.47 -14.73 12.22
CA GLU A 263 8.37 -15.65 11.87
C GLU A 263 8.03 -15.52 10.38
N GLN A 264 8.11 -14.30 9.86
CA GLN A 264 7.82 -13.97 8.47
C GLN A 264 8.82 -12.97 7.88
N VAL A 265 9.03 -13.09 6.58
CA VAL A 265 9.80 -12.15 5.77
C VAL A 265 8.94 -11.74 4.58
N ILE A 266 8.88 -10.44 4.28
CA ILE A 266 8.24 -9.89 3.10
C ILE A 266 9.34 -9.34 2.19
N ILE A 267 9.32 -9.75 0.93
CA ILE A 267 10.24 -9.26 -0.10
C ILE A 267 9.53 -8.15 -0.87
N LEU A 268 10.16 -7.00 -1.02
CA LEU A 268 9.59 -5.88 -1.76
C LEU A 268 10.60 -5.30 -2.75
N TRP A 269 10.19 -5.21 -4.01
CA TRP A 269 10.97 -4.59 -5.06
C TRP A 269 10.77 -3.07 -5.05
N THR A 270 11.85 -2.33 -4.78
CA THR A 270 11.91 -0.86 -4.93
C THR A 270 13.17 -0.43 -5.70
N ALA A 271 13.74 -1.33 -6.49
CA ALA A 271 14.90 -1.06 -7.33
C ALA A 271 14.48 -0.35 -8.63
N ASN A 272 15.48 -0.11 -9.49
CA ASN A 272 15.28 0.45 -10.82
C ASN A 272 14.11 -0.23 -11.57
N THR A 273 13.36 0.57 -12.31
CA THR A 273 12.36 0.05 -13.25
C THR A 273 13.06 -0.76 -14.32
N GLU A 274 12.66 -2.02 -14.50
CA GLU A 274 13.12 -2.86 -15.59
C GLU A 274 12.25 -2.64 -16.85
N ARG A 275 12.78 -3.05 -18.01
CA ARG A 275 11.95 -3.27 -19.21
C ARG A 275 11.01 -4.46 -18.99
N TYR A 276 9.99 -4.58 -19.83
CA TYR A 276 9.15 -5.77 -19.82
C TYR A 276 9.91 -7.00 -20.32
N VAL A 277 9.55 -8.16 -19.76
CA VAL A 277 9.88 -9.47 -20.32
C VAL A 277 8.81 -9.91 -21.32
N ASP A 278 9.21 -10.73 -22.29
CA ASP A 278 8.26 -11.43 -23.16
C ASP A 278 7.42 -12.43 -22.37
N VAL A 279 6.13 -12.57 -22.73
CA VAL A 279 5.23 -13.58 -22.16
C VAL A 279 4.75 -14.51 -23.27
N ARG A 280 5.19 -15.78 -23.25
CA ARG A 280 4.87 -16.75 -24.31
C ARG A 280 4.92 -18.21 -23.82
N PRO A 281 4.20 -19.14 -24.48
CA PRO A 281 4.27 -20.56 -24.15
C PRO A 281 5.71 -21.09 -24.22
N GLY A 282 6.05 -22.00 -23.33
CA GLY A 282 7.40 -22.58 -23.21
C GLY A 282 8.41 -21.73 -22.46
N LEU A 283 8.09 -20.47 -22.11
CA LEU A 283 8.98 -19.55 -21.39
C LEU A 283 8.51 -19.32 -19.93
N ASN A 284 7.32 -18.76 -19.73
CA ASN A 284 6.90 -18.26 -18.43
C ASN A 284 5.36 -18.19 -18.23
N GLN A 285 4.59 -18.97 -18.99
CA GLN A 285 3.14 -19.02 -18.83
C GLN A 285 2.68 -19.98 -17.73
N THR A 286 3.51 -20.97 -17.39
CA THR A 286 3.27 -21.88 -16.27
C THR A 286 4.41 -21.87 -15.26
N SER A 287 4.11 -22.30 -14.03
CA SER A 287 5.08 -22.47 -12.94
C SER A 287 6.23 -23.41 -13.31
N ASP A 288 5.95 -24.49 -14.05
CA ASP A 288 6.98 -25.42 -14.52
C ASP A 288 7.84 -24.79 -15.63
N GLU A 289 7.26 -23.96 -16.50
CA GLU A 289 7.99 -23.24 -17.53
C GLU A 289 8.95 -22.21 -16.93
N ILE A 290 8.49 -21.35 -16.02
CA ILE A 290 9.35 -20.31 -15.44
C ILE A 290 10.54 -20.92 -14.69
N LEU A 291 10.34 -22.01 -13.94
CA LEU A 291 11.42 -22.71 -13.24
C LEU A 291 12.42 -23.35 -14.21
N ARG A 292 11.93 -23.95 -15.30
CA ARG A 292 12.79 -24.54 -16.34
C ARG A 292 13.58 -23.47 -17.10
N SER A 293 12.97 -22.32 -17.36
CA SER A 293 13.62 -21.18 -18.02
C SER A 293 14.73 -20.57 -17.17
N ILE A 294 14.52 -20.49 -15.84
CA ILE A 294 15.60 -20.12 -14.90
C ILE A 294 16.74 -21.13 -14.97
N ALA A 295 16.43 -22.44 -14.92
CA ALA A 295 17.44 -23.50 -15.00
C ALA A 295 18.23 -23.50 -16.33
N ALA A 296 17.57 -23.13 -17.43
CA ALA A 296 18.15 -23.05 -18.77
C ALA A 296 18.90 -21.74 -19.06
N ASN A 297 18.94 -20.79 -18.12
CA ASN A 297 19.49 -19.44 -18.32
C ASN A 297 18.83 -18.64 -19.45
N GLU A 298 17.52 -18.80 -19.67
CA GLU A 298 16.80 -18.08 -20.72
C GLU A 298 16.93 -16.57 -20.56
N ASP A 299 17.18 -15.84 -21.66
CA ASP A 299 17.49 -14.41 -21.65
C ASP A 299 16.34 -13.57 -21.06
N GLU A 300 15.09 -13.89 -21.42
CA GLU A 300 13.85 -13.21 -20.99
C GLU A 300 13.39 -13.58 -19.56
N ILE A 301 14.35 -13.88 -18.69
CA ILE A 301 14.15 -14.03 -17.24
C ILE A 301 14.85 -12.87 -16.55
N SER A 302 14.10 -11.93 -16.01
CA SER A 302 14.64 -10.74 -15.36
C SER A 302 15.19 -11.05 -13.95
N PRO A 303 16.02 -10.16 -13.39
CA PRO A 303 16.34 -10.21 -11.96
C PRO A 303 15.08 -10.20 -11.08
N SER A 304 14.07 -9.38 -11.39
CA SER A 304 12.81 -9.37 -10.62
C SER A 304 12.05 -10.71 -10.68
N ASN A 305 12.09 -11.45 -11.79
CA ASN A 305 11.52 -12.80 -11.85
C ASN A 305 12.24 -13.75 -10.88
N ILE A 306 13.57 -13.66 -10.76
CA ILE A 306 14.35 -14.49 -9.85
C ILE A 306 14.03 -14.16 -8.39
N PHE A 307 13.94 -12.88 -8.03
CA PHE A 307 13.55 -12.47 -6.69
C PHE A 307 12.13 -12.91 -6.33
N ALA A 308 11.16 -12.78 -7.24
CA ALA A 308 9.80 -13.24 -7.03
C ALA A 308 9.74 -14.76 -6.85
N CYS A 309 10.45 -15.51 -7.70
CA CYS A 309 10.56 -16.97 -7.58
C CYS A 309 11.21 -17.39 -6.26
N ALA A 310 12.31 -16.75 -5.87
CA ALA A 310 13.00 -17.01 -4.60
C ALA A 310 12.07 -16.77 -3.40
N ALA A 311 11.35 -15.65 -3.39
CA ALA A 311 10.41 -15.31 -2.34
C ALA A 311 9.31 -16.37 -2.19
N ILE A 312 8.69 -16.77 -3.30
CA ILE A 312 7.62 -17.79 -3.31
C ILE A 312 8.17 -19.15 -2.82
N LEU A 313 9.32 -19.58 -3.31
CA LEU A 313 9.95 -20.85 -2.92
C LEU A 313 10.39 -20.88 -1.45
N GLU A 314 10.57 -19.72 -0.81
CA GLU A 314 10.86 -19.57 0.62
C GLU A 314 9.61 -19.21 1.46
N ASN A 315 8.41 -19.35 0.88
CA ASN A 315 7.13 -19.02 1.51
C ASN A 315 7.08 -17.59 2.08
N CYS A 316 7.65 -16.64 1.35
CA CYS A 316 7.73 -15.23 1.71
C CYS A 316 6.89 -14.40 0.73
N PRO A 317 5.94 -13.56 1.20
CA PRO A 317 5.20 -12.68 0.30
C PRO A 317 6.11 -11.79 -0.53
N TYR A 318 5.72 -11.54 -1.79
CA TYR A 318 6.47 -10.70 -2.73
C TYR A 318 5.64 -9.52 -3.25
N ILE A 319 6.19 -8.31 -3.17
CA ILE A 319 5.51 -7.09 -3.61
C ILE A 319 6.36 -6.38 -4.67
N ASN A 320 5.79 -6.14 -5.84
CA ASN A 320 6.42 -5.38 -6.91
C ASN A 320 6.04 -3.89 -6.83
N GLY A 321 6.97 -3.06 -6.35
CA GLY A 321 6.80 -1.61 -6.28
C GLY A 321 7.11 -0.85 -7.57
N SER A 322 7.50 -1.54 -8.63
CA SER A 322 7.91 -0.98 -9.93
C SER A 322 7.01 -1.48 -11.07
N PRO A 323 7.03 -0.87 -12.27
CA PRO A 323 6.01 -1.11 -13.30
C PRO A 323 6.31 -2.27 -14.26
N GLN A 324 7.48 -2.91 -14.19
CA GLN A 324 7.77 -4.08 -15.03
C GLN A 324 6.82 -5.23 -14.72
N ASN A 325 6.53 -6.05 -15.73
CA ASN A 325 5.63 -7.21 -15.65
C ASN A 325 6.25 -8.42 -14.95
N THR A 326 6.79 -8.23 -13.73
CA THR A 326 7.41 -9.30 -12.93
C THR A 326 6.48 -10.49 -12.74
N LEU A 327 5.20 -10.21 -12.45
CA LEU A 327 4.20 -11.21 -12.07
C LEU A 327 3.55 -11.85 -13.32
N VAL A 328 4.39 -12.47 -14.15
CA VAL A 328 3.96 -13.27 -15.33
C VAL A 328 3.08 -14.46 -14.90
N PRO A 329 2.26 -15.04 -15.80
CA PRO A 329 1.30 -16.09 -15.44
C PRO A 329 1.93 -17.28 -14.69
N GLY A 330 3.15 -17.70 -15.07
CA GLY A 330 3.84 -18.79 -14.38
C GLY A 330 4.23 -18.47 -12.94
N LEU A 331 4.54 -17.20 -12.62
CA LEU A 331 4.79 -16.77 -11.24
C LEU A 331 3.51 -16.66 -10.42
N ILE A 332 2.41 -16.25 -11.05
CA ILE A 332 1.08 -16.26 -10.40
C ILE A 332 0.70 -17.71 -10.06
N GLU A 333 0.84 -18.64 -11.01
CA GLU A 333 0.56 -20.05 -10.76
C GLU A 333 1.47 -20.63 -9.66
N LEU A 334 2.76 -20.28 -9.65
CA LEU A 334 3.70 -20.72 -8.62
C LEU A 334 3.29 -20.21 -7.24
N ALA A 335 2.90 -18.93 -7.12
CA ALA A 335 2.41 -18.33 -5.89
C ALA A 335 1.13 -19.02 -5.39
N THR A 336 0.20 -19.33 -6.30
CA THR A 336 -1.03 -20.09 -5.98
C THR A 336 -0.70 -21.49 -5.46
N LYS A 337 0.21 -22.23 -6.12
CA LYS A 337 0.62 -23.59 -5.68
C LYS A 337 1.26 -23.58 -4.29
N HIS A 338 2.05 -22.55 -3.98
CA HIS A 338 2.72 -22.40 -2.69
C HIS A 338 1.88 -21.68 -1.63
N GLN A 339 0.67 -21.21 -1.98
CA GLN A 339 -0.19 -20.41 -1.11
C GLN A 339 0.52 -19.16 -0.54
N VAL A 340 1.34 -18.51 -1.37
CA VAL A 340 2.10 -17.31 -1.01
C VAL A 340 1.47 -16.08 -1.65
N PHE A 341 1.41 -14.99 -0.90
CA PHE A 341 0.88 -13.75 -1.42
C PHE A 341 1.86 -12.99 -2.32
N ILE A 342 1.32 -12.51 -3.43
CA ILE A 342 1.99 -11.60 -4.35
C ILE A 342 1.15 -10.35 -4.56
N GLY A 343 1.80 -9.21 -4.74
CA GLY A 343 1.16 -7.92 -4.99
C GLY A 343 2.00 -7.02 -5.89
N GLY A 344 1.35 -6.08 -6.55
CA GLY A 344 1.96 -5.22 -7.57
C GLY A 344 0.89 -4.66 -8.51
N ASP A 345 1.16 -3.76 -9.43
CA ASP A 345 2.47 -3.21 -9.78
C ASP A 345 2.51 -1.67 -9.63
N ASP A 346 3.72 -1.15 -9.36
CA ASP A 346 4.10 0.28 -9.35
C ASP A 346 3.44 1.16 -8.27
N PHE A 347 4.21 1.78 -7.38
CA PHE A 347 3.67 2.60 -6.28
C PHE A 347 2.77 3.76 -6.73
N LYS A 348 1.57 3.88 -6.19
CA LYS A 348 0.66 5.00 -6.49
C LYS A 348 0.85 6.17 -5.52
N SER A 349 1.93 6.94 -5.70
CA SER A 349 2.35 8.04 -4.81
C SER A 349 1.60 9.37 -5.04
N GLY A 350 2.00 10.15 -6.05
CA GLY A 350 1.54 11.53 -6.28
C GLY A 350 0.54 11.66 -7.43
N GLN A 351 1.06 11.97 -8.63
CA GLN A 351 0.24 12.30 -9.82
C GLN A 351 -0.84 11.25 -10.13
N THR A 352 -0.47 9.97 -10.21
CA THR A 352 -1.42 8.90 -10.54
C THR A 352 -2.47 8.70 -9.45
N LYS A 353 -2.12 8.90 -8.18
CA LYS A 353 -3.07 8.85 -7.06
C LYS A 353 -4.15 9.93 -7.22
N LEU A 354 -3.72 11.16 -7.48
CA LEU A 354 -4.65 12.28 -7.75
C LEU A 354 -5.47 12.07 -9.03
N LYS A 355 -4.86 11.58 -10.11
CA LYS A 355 -5.56 11.25 -11.37
C LYS A 355 -6.69 10.25 -11.14
N SER A 356 -6.45 9.20 -10.37
CA SER A 356 -7.47 8.17 -10.05
C SER A 356 -8.63 8.69 -9.19
N VAL A 357 -8.45 9.82 -8.49
CA VAL A 357 -9.53 10.54 -7.80
C VAL A 357 -10.26 11.46 -8.77
N LEU A 358 -9.52 12.28 -9.50
CA LEU A 358 -10.10 13.32 -10.35
C LEU A 358 -10.89 12.73 -11.52
N ALA A 359 -10.38 11.67 -12.16
CA ALA A 359 -11.09 11.00 -13.25
C ALA A 359 -12.41 10.37 -12.76
N ASP A 360 -12.41 9.71 -11.60
CA ASP A 360 -13.64 9.13 -11.00
C ASP A 360 -14.63 10.24 -10.63
N PHE A 361 -14.17 11.35 -10.05
CA PHE A 361 -15.00 12.53 -9.78
C PHE A 361 -15.64 13.10 -11.05
N LEU A 362 -14.85 13.41 -12.09
CA LEU A 362 -15.32 14.04 -13.31
C LEU A 362 -16.38 13.17 -14.00
N VAL A 363 -16.09 11.87 -14.17
CA VAL A 363 -17.02 10.93 -14.82
C VAL A 363 -18.28 10.70 -13.98
N SER A 364 -18.14 10.59 -12.66
CA SER A 364 -19.29 10.42 -11.75
C SER A 364 -20.18 11.66 -11.69
N ALA A 365 -19.61 12.85 -11.89
CA ALA A 365 -20.34 14.11 -12.02
C ALA A 365 -21.01 14.30 -13.41
N GLY A 366 -20.88 13.33 -14.32
CA GLY A 366 -21.46 13.40 -15.66
C GLY A 366 -20.64 14.26 -16.63
N LEU A 367 -19.39 14.59 -16.31
CA LEU A 367 -18.50 15.35 -17.19
C LEU A 367 -17.71 14.39 -18.06
N LYS A 368 -17.76 14.60 -19.38
CA LYS A 368 -17.05 13.73 -20.33
C LYS A 368 -15.62 14.21 -20.47
N VAL A 369 -14.68 13.53 -19.82
CA VAL A 369 -13.24 13.79 -20.02
C VAL A 369 -12.88 13.45 -21.46
N GLN A 370 -12.35 14.42 -22.20
CA GLN A 370 -11.95 14.32 -23.60
C GLN A 370 -10.43 14.21 -23.75
N SER A 371 -9.67 14.88 -22.88
CA SER A 371 -8.21 14.87 -22.94
C SER A 371 -7.60 14.89 -21.54
N ILE A 372 -6.54 14.11 -21.36
CA ILE A 372 -5.70 14.05 -20.18
C ILE A 372 -4.25 14.11 -20.64
N VAL A 373 -3.54 15.19 -20.31
CA VAL A 373 -2.13 15.33 -20.62
C VAL A 373 -1.33 15.43 -19.33
N SER A 374 -0.46 14.44 -19.08
CA SER A 374 0.28 14.29 -17.82
C SER A 374 1.79 14.39 -18.05
N TYR A 375 2.36 15.57 -17.79
CA TYR A 375 3.80 15.80 -17.83
C TYR A 375 4.44 15.58 -16.46
N ASN A 376 5.67 15.06 -16.47
CA ASN A 376 6.47 14.86 -15.27
C ASN A 376 7.93 15.16 -15.56
N HIS A 377 8.62 15.77 -14.59
CA HIS A 377 10.09 15.77 -14.58
C HIS A 377 10.65 15.60 -13.18
N LEU A 378 11.77 14.87 -13.08
CA LEU A 378 12.47 14.54 -11.84
C LEU A 378 13.97 14.34 -12.11
N GLY A 379 14.80 14.54 -11.10
CA GLY A 379 16.27 14.55 -11.20
C GLY A 379 16.98 13.49 -10.35
N ASN A 380 16.23 12.59 -9.71
CA ASN A 380 16.76 11.47 -8.94
C ASN A 380 17.14 10.28 -9.86
N ASN A 381 17.62 9.18 -9.27
CA ASN A 381 18.05 8.01 -10.04
C ASN A 381 16.89 7.31 -10.77
N ASP A 382 15.66 7.43 -10.28
CA ASP A 382 14.47 6.93 -10.99
C ASP A 382 14.30 7.67 -12.32
N GLY A 383 14.31 9.01 -12.30
CA GLY A 383 14.30 9.82 -13.52
C GLY A 383 15.45 9.51 -14.47
N LYS A 384 16.67 9.30 -13.93
CA LYS A 384 17.84 8.92 -14.74
C LYS A 384 17.63 7.57 -15.44
N ASN A 385 17.11 6.57 -14.74
CA ASN A 385 16.79 5.25 -15.30
C ASN A 385 15.69 5.33 -16.36
N LEU A 386 14.61 6.07 -16.06
CA LEU A 386 13.45 6.26 -16.95
C LEU A 386 13.74 7.16 -18.17
N SER A 387 14.96 7.70 -18.30
CA SER A 387 15.36 8.39 -19.53
C SER A 387 15.55 7.43 -20.72
N ALA A 388 15.72 6.14 -20.46
CA ALA A 388 15.83 5.10 -21.48
C ALA A 388 14.43 4.65 -21.96
N PRO A 389 14.18 4.53 -23.29
CA PRO A 389 12.85 4.26 -23.82
C PRO A 389 12.18 2.98 -23.30
N GLN A 390 12.93 1.88 -23.16
CA GLN A 390 12.36 0.60 -22.72
C GLN A 390 11.87 0.64 -21.27
N GLN A 391 12.63 1.29 -20.38
CA GLN A 391 12.23 1.50 -18.98
C GLN A 391 11.09 2.53 -18.87
N PHE A 392 11.10 3.57 -19.71
CA PHE A 392 9.99 4.52 -19.80
C PHE A 392 8.68 3.82 -20.21
N ARG A 393 8.74 2.90 -21.19
CA ARG A 393 7.56 2.18 -21.68
C ARG A 393 6.83 1.42 -20.57
N SER A 394 7.56 0.77 -19.67
CA SER A 394 6.96 0.12 -18.49
C SER A 394 6.12 1.12 -17.67
N LYS A 395 6.67 2.31 -17.41
CA LYS A 395 6.02 3.37 -16.62
C LYS A 395 4.89 4.07 -17.36
N GLU A 396 4.98 4.15 -18.67
CA GLU A 396 3.94 4.71 -19.54
C GLU A 396 2.67 3.86 -19.45
N ILE A 397 2.79 2.54 -19.60
CA ILE A 397 1.66 1.60 -19.53
C ILE A 397 0.94 1.71 -18.18
N SER A 398 1.67 1.64 -17.06
CA SER A 398 1.06 1.70 -15.72
C SER A 398 0.37 3.04 -15.40
N LYS A 399 0.78 4.14 -16.06
CA LYS A 399 0.20 5.47 -15.85
C LYS A 399 -0.99 5.79 -16.76
N SER A 400 -1.10 5.12 -17.90
CA SER A 400 -2.17 5.34 -18.87
C SER A 400 -3.44 4.58 -18.49
N ASN A 401 -3.33 3.31 -18.08
CA ASN A 401 -4.50 2.43 -17.86
C ASN A 401 -5.37 2.78 -16.64
N VAL A 402 -4.98 3.78 -15.83
CA VAL A 402 -5.62 4.10 -14.54
C VAL A 402 -7.02 4.73 -14.69
N VAL A 403 -7.44 5.08 -15.90
CA VAL A 403 -8.75 5.72 -16.18
C VAL A 403 -9.73 4.79 -16.89
N ASP A 404 -9.26 3.62 -17.34
CA ASP A 404 -9.98 2.72 -18.24
C ASP A 404 -11.30 2.21 -17.62
N ASP A 405 -11.31 1.89 -16.33
CA ASP A 405 -12.50 1.39 -15.62
C ASP A 405 -13.55 2.49 -15.43
N MET A 406 -13.14 3.74 -15.16
CA MET A 406 -14.06 4.88 -15.05
C MET A 406 -14.71 5.18 -16.41
N VAL A 407 -13.92 5.22 -17.49
CA VAL A 407 -14.40 5.42 -18.87
C VAL A 407 -15.34 4.28 -19.27
N GLY A 408 -14.92 3.03 -19.02
CA GLY A 408 -15.68 1.83 -19.32
C GLY A 408 -16.99 1.71 -18.53
N ALA A 409 -17.11 2.34 -17.36
CA ALA A 409 -18.31 2.32 -16.54
C ALA A 409 -19.45 3.19 -17.10
N ASN A 410 -19.14 4.27 -17.84
CA ASN A 410 -20.15 5.26 -18.24
C ASN A 410 -20.41 5.29 -19.77
N HIS A 411 -21.30 4.40 -20.22
CA HIS A 411 -21.68 4.28 -21.63
C HIS A 411 -22.56 5.43 -22.16
N LEU A 412 -23.01 6.35 -21.29
CA LEU A 412 -23.74 7.56 -21.72
C LEU A 412 -22.76 8.65 -22.21
N LEU A 413 -21.58 8.74 -21.58
CA LEU A 413 -20.54 9.68 -21.97
C LEU A 413 -19.65 9.10 -23.06
N TYR A 414 -19.32 7.81 -22.99
CA TYR A 414 -18.36 7.16 -23.89
C TYR A 414 -19.03 6.09 -24.74
N ASN A 415 -18.88 6.21 -26.06
CA ASN A 415 -19.41 5.25 -27.01
C ASN A 415 -18.56 3.97 -27.05
N LYS A 416 -19.03 2.93 -26.35
CA LYS A 416 -18.40 1.60 -26.33
C LYS A 416 -18.26 0.95 -27.70
N LYS A 417 -19.13 1.24 -28.67
CA LYS A 417 -19.09 0.59 -30.00
C LYS A 417 -17.84 0.95 -30.80
N ILE A 418 -17.28 2.13 -30.54
CA ILE A 418 -16.05 2.60 -31.19
C ILE A 418 -14.87 2.62 -30.21
N ASN A 419 -15.02 1.99 -29.03
CA ASN A 419 -14.07 2.04 -27.93
C ASN A 419 -13.60 3.47 -27.62
N GLU A 420 -14.56 4.40 -27.53
CA GLU A 420 -14.27 5.81 -27.28
C GLU A 420 -13.53 6.00 -25.95
N HIS A 421 -12.41 6.71 -26.00
CA HIS A 421 -11.54 6.98 -24.87
C HIS A 421 -11.00 8.42 -24.98
N PRO A 422 -10.75 9.13 -23.86
CA PRO A 422 -10.05 10.41 -23.93
C PRO A 422 -8.66 10.25 -24.56
N ASP A 423 -8.21 11.31 -25.24
CA ASP A 423 -6.80 11.45 -25.58
C ASP A 423 -5.99 11.41 -24.28
N HIS A 424 -5.01 10.50 -24.20
CA HIS A 424 -4.21 10.34 -22.98
C HIS A 424 -2.73 10.30 -23.29
N VAL A 425 -2.00 11.33 -22.84
CA VAL A 425 -0.56 11.46 -23.07
C VAL A 425 0.17 11.50 -21.73
N VAL A 426 1.23 10.68 -21.60
CA VAL A 426 2.10 10.63 -20.43
C VAL A 426 3.52 10.96 -20.85
N VAL A 427 4.15 11.90 -20.15
CA VAL A 427 5.55 12.30 -20.40
C VAL A 427 6.34 12.25 -19.09
N ILE A 428 7.56 11.72 -19.17
CA ILE A 428 8.55 11.77 -18.09
C ILE A 428 9.87 12.27 -18.67
N LYS A 429 10.48 13.27 -18.04
CA LYS A 429 11.78 13.81 -18.41
C LYS A 429 12.75 13.81 -17.23
N TYR A 430 14.00 13.47 -17.51
CA TYR A 430 15.08 13.59 -16.53
C TYR A 430 15.59 15.03 -16.49
N VAL A 431 15.41 15.70 -15.35
CA VAL A 431 15.87 17.08 -15.12
C VAL A 431 16.68 17.09 -13.81
N PRO A 432 18.03 16.96 -13.88
CA PRO A 432 18.87 16.72 -12.71
C PRO A 432 18.72 17.74 -11.57
N PHE A 433 18.34 18.98 -11.90
CA PHE A 433 18.25 20.09 -10.94
C PHE A 433 17.24 19.83 -9.83
N VAL A 434 16.08 19.23 -10.14
CA VAL A 434 14.99 19.07 -9.16
C VAL A 434 15.18 17.87 -8.23
N LYS A 435 16.18 17.02 -8.46
CA LYS A 435 16.49 15.85 -7.63
C LYS A 435 15.23 15.01 -7.36
N ASP A 436 14.93 14.71 -6.09
CA ASP A 436 13.76 13.92 -5.68
C ASP A 436 12.43 14.69 -5.73
N SER A 437 12.49 16.02 -5.83
CA SER A 437 11.34 16.93 -5.89
C SER A 437 10.71 16.94 -7.28
N LYS A 438 10.11 15.80 -7.64
CA LYS A 438 9.41 15.59 -8.89
C LYS A 438 8.32 16.65 -9.09
N ARG A 439 8.22 17.18 -10.31
CA ARG A 439 7.12 18.07 -10.72
C ARG A 439 6.16 17.32 -11.62
N ALA A 440 4.88 17.36 -11.30
CA ALA A 440 3.78 16.88 -12.13
C ALA A 440 2.95 18.07 -12.62
N MET A 441 2.67 18.08 -13.91
CA MET A 441 1.81 19.06 -14.54
C MET A 441 0.77 18.32 -15.36
N ASP A 442 -0.50 18.49 -15.02
CA ASP A 442 -1.60 17.78 -15.64
C ASP A 442 -2.64 18.76 -16.18
N GLU A 443 -3.15 18.49 -17.38
CA GLU A 443 -4.30 19.19 -17.96
C GLU A 443 -5.42 18.19 -18.23
N TYR A 444 -6.61 18.48 -17.70
CA TYR A 444 -7.83 17.72 -17.94
C TYR A 444 -8.81 18.62 -18.68
N ILE A 445 -9.23 18.21 -19.87
CA ILE A 445 -10.25 18.90 -20.66
C ILE A 445 -11.48 18.00 -20.75
N SER A 446 -12.62 18.53 -20.34
CA SER A 446 -13.90 17.81 -20.35
C SER A 446 -14.94 18.56 -21.18
N SER A 447 -15.72 17.84 -21.97
CA SER A 447 -16.98 18.36 -22.52
C SER A 447 -18.05 18.38 -21.43
N ILE A 448 -18.76 19.49 -21.34
CA ILE A 448 -19.83 19.73 -20.36
C ILE A 448 -21.15 20.06 -21.08
N PHE A 449 -22.16 20.50 -20.32
CA PHE A 449 -23.49 20.80 -20.84
C PHE A 449 -23.44 21.74 -22.07
N MET A 450 -24.28 21.45 -23.06
CA MET A 450 -24.41 22.23 -24.31
C MET A 450 -23.10 22.43 -25.07
N ASN A 451 -22.22 21.41 -25.08
CA ASN A 451 -20.91 21.41 -25.74
C ASN A 451 -19.94 22.48 -25.18
N GLY A 452 -20.18 22.97 -23.97
CA GLY A 452 -19.18 23.77 -23.26
C GLY A 452 -17.94 22.93 -22.94
N LEU A 453 -16.87 23.61 -22.52
CA LEU A 453 -15.64 22.97 -22.07
C LEU A 453 -15.34 23.34 -20.61
N ASN A 454 -14.81 22.38 -19.86
CA ASN A 454 -14.17 22.59 -18.58
C ASN A 454 -12.70 22.18 -18.70
N THR A 455 -11.80 23.05 -18.25
CA THR A 455 -10.36 22.79 -18.24
C THR A 455 -9.82 22.92 -16.82
N ILE A 456 -9.13 21.89 -16.35
CA ILE A 456 -8.45 21.86 -15.06
C ILE A 456 -6.95 21.70 -15.32
N ALA A 457 -6.17 22.71 -14.95
CA ALA A 457 -4.71 22.67 -14.97
C ALA A 457 -4.17 22.49 -13.55
N ILE A 458 -3.31 21.50 -13.35
CA ILE A 458 -2.77 21.13 -12.04
C ILE A 458 -1.25 21.20 -12.12
N HIS A 459 -0.64 21.85 -11.14
CA HIS A 459 0.79 21.72 -10.86
C HIS A 459 0.95 21.10 -9.46
N ASN A 460 1.70 20.01 -9.39
CA ASN A 460 1.95 19.28 -8.15
C ASN A 460 3.46 19.08 -7.94
N THR A 461 3.99 19.62 -6.83
CA THR A 461 5.35 19.33 -6.37
C THR A 461 5.30 18.09 -5.47
N CYS A 462 5.88 17.00 -5.94
CA CYS A 462 5.91 15.71 -5.27
C CYS A 462 7.34 15.42 -4.79
N GLU A 463 7.58 15.46 -3.49
CA GLU A 463 8.79 14.84 -2.91
C GLU A 463 8.61 13.32 -2.98
N ASP A 464 9.12 12.70 -4.06
CA ASP A 464 8.64 11.39 -4.52
C ASP A 464 8.92 10.29 -3.50
N SER A 465 10.09 10.30 -2.87
CA SER A 465 10.46 9.32 -1.85
C SER A 465 9.70 9.49 -0.55
N LEU A 466 9.34 10.73 -0.18
CA LEU A 466 8.51 11.01 0.99
C LEU A 466 7.04 10.61 0.76
N LEU A 467 6.58 10.60 -0.49
CA LEU A 467 5.27 10.06 -0.85
C LEU A 467 5.28 8.53 -1.03
N ALA A 468 6.38 7.94 -1.52
CA ALA A 468 6.47 6.50 -1.78
C ALA A 468 6.77 5.67 -0.52
N SER A 469 7.64 6.16 0.38
CA SER A 469 8.04 5.39 1.57
C SER A 469 6.88 5.03 2.51
N PRO A 470 5.89 5.92 2.76
CA PRO A 470 4.70 5.54 3.50
C PRO A 470 3.83 4.49 2.81
N LEU A 471 3.83 4.43 1.47
CA LEU A 471 3.13 3.35 0.74
C LEU A 471 3.84 2.01 0.91
N ILE A 472 5.18 2.00 0.98
CA ILE A 472 5.96 0.78 1.30
C ILE A 472 5.57 0.28 2.69
N ILE A 473 5.44 1.18 3.67
CA ILE A 473 4.96 0.85 5.02
C ILE A 473 3.56 0.20 4.95
N ASP A 474 2.62 0.82 4.26
CA ASP A 474 1.25 0.31 4.16
C ASP A 474 1.18 -1.05 3.43
N LEU A 475 1.96 -1.22 2.36
CA LEU A 475 2.04 -2.46 1.59
C LEU A 475 2.54 -3.61 2.47
N VAL A 476 3.59 -3.37 3.27
CA VAL A 476 4.13 -4.36 4.23
C VAL A 476 3.10 -4.71 5.30
N ILE A 477 2.49 -3.70 5.92
CA ILE A 477 1.57 -3.91 7.06
C ILE A 477 0.30 -4.64 6.61
N LEU A 478 -0.29 -4.23 5.49
CA LEU A 478 -1.47 -4.91 4.96
C LEU A 478 -1.14 -6.34 4.52
N THR A 479 0.02 -6.57 3.89
CA THR A 479 0.43 -7.92 3.50
C THR A 479 0.64 -8.83 4.72
N GLU A 480 1.32 -8.34 5.77
CA GLU A 480 1.46 -9.08 7.03
C GLU A 480 0.10 -9.41 7.65
N LEU A 481 -0.81 -8.42 7.70
CA LEU A 481 -2.14 -8.62 8.24
C LEU A 481 -2.91 -9.70 7.45
N MET A 482 -2.87 -9.65 6.12
CA MET A 482 -3.56 -10.63 5.27
C MET A 482 -3.05 -12.06 5.49
N THR A 483 -1.77 -12.25 5.85
CA THR A 483 -1.22 -13.60 6.19
C THR A 483 -1.82 -14.19 7.46
N ARG A 484 -2.50 -13.37 8.27
CA ARG A 484 -3.16 -13.78 9.51
C ARG A 484 -4.68 -13.88 9.37
N ILE A 485 -5.25 -13.53 8.22
CA ILE A 485 -6.70 -13.60 7.98
C ILE A 485 -7.01 -14.84 7.17
N THR A 486 -7.87 -15.68 7.72
CA THR A 486 -8.45 -16.85 7.05
C THR A 486 -9.96 -16.73 7.05
N TYR A 487 -10.62 -17.44 6.15
CA TYR A 487 -12.08 -17.48 6.10
C TYR A 487 -12.59 -18.88 5.79
N LYS A 488 -13.85 -19.13 6.11
CA LYS A 488 -14.60 -20.29 5.65
C LYS A 488 -16.02 -19.88 5.25
N THR A 489 -16.70 -20.69 4.47
CA THR A 489 -18.06 -20.40 3.95
C THR A 489 -19.02 -21.53 4.30
N SER A 490 -20.28 -21.45 3.89
CA SER A 490 -21.21 -22.59 3.97
C SER A 490 -20.76 -23.78 3.14
N ASP A 491 -19.98 -23.52 2.08
CA ASP A 491 -19.61 -24.52 1.07
C ASP A 491 -18.23 -25.13 1.35
N ASN A 492 -17.44 -24.49 2.22
CA ASN A 492 -16.13 -24.96 2.67
C ASN A 492 -16.01 -24.79 4.18
N GLU A 493 -15.97 -25.90 4.92
CA GLU A 493 -15.90 -25.89 6.38
C GLU A 493 -14.48 -25.64 6.93
N GLU A 494 -13.45 -25.81 6.10
CA GLU A 494 -12.06 -25.56 6.47
C GLU A 494 -11.68 -24.09 6.26
N TYR A 495 -10.90 -23.55 7.19
CA TYR A 495 -10.37 -22.20 7.06
C TYR A 495 -9.29 -22.14 5.98
N GLN A 496 -9.50 -21.29 4.99
CA GLN A 496 -8.59 -21.07 3.88
C GLN A 496 -8.06 -19.63 3.85
N SER A 497 -6.92 -19.46 3.20
CA SER A 497 -6.34 -18.15 2.90
C SER A 497 -7.10 -17.44 1.78
N PHE A 498 -6.85 -16.15 1.61
CA PHE A 498 -7.26 -15.42 0.40
C PHE A 498 -6.50 -15.91 -0.83
N GLU A 499 -6.97 -15.51 -2.02
CA GLU A 499 -6.26 -15.71 -3.27
C GLU A 499 -4.83 -15.15 -3.21
N ALA A 500 -3.89 -15.81 -3.91
CA ALA A 500 -2.47 -15.46 -3.90
C ALA A 500 -2.22 -14.02 -4.38
N VAL A 501 -3.00 -13.52 -5.35
CA VAL A 501 -2.89 -12.13 -5.82
C VAL A 501 -3.69 -11.20 -4.89
N LEU A 502 -2.99 -10.43 -4.05
CA LEU A 502 -3.59 -9.53 -3.07
C LEU A 502 -4.09 -8.22 -3.69
N SER A 503 -5.22 -8.28 -4.41
CA SER A 503 -5.87 -7.10 -5.00
C SER A 503 -6.35 -6.08 -3.96
N ILE A 504 -6.44 -6.43 -2.68
CA ILE A 504 -6.69 -5.48 -1.58
C ILE A 504 -5.61 -4.38 -1.50
N LEU A 505 -4.40 -4.64 -2.02
CA LEU A 505 -3.30 -3.67 -2.05
C LEU A 505 -3.46 -2.59 -3.14
N SER A 506 -4.50 -2.66 -3.97
CA SER A 506 -4.68 -1.79 -5.15
C SER A 506 -4.69 -0.29 -4.84
N TYR A 507 -5.10 0.12 -3.63
CA TYR A 507 -5.04 1.51 -3.18
C TYR A 507 -3.62 2.10 -3.27
N LEU A 508 -2.60 1.26 -3.11
CA LEU A 508 -1.19 1.63 -3.02
C LEU A 508 -0.45 1.46 -4.35
N LEU A 509 -1.12 0.94 -5.39
CA LEU A 509 -0.51 0.48 -6.65
C LEU A 509 -1.20 1.11 -7.87
N LYS A 510 -0.44 1.39 -8.93
CA LYS A 510 -0.91 2.09 -10.13
C LYS A 510 -1.59 1.15 -11.12
N ALA A 511 -0.97 -0.01 -11.34
CA ALA A 511 -1.46 -1.05 -12.23
C ALA A 511 -1.69 -2.31 -11.40
N PRO A 512 -2.75 -2.33 -10.57
CA PRO A 512 -2.94 -3.43 -9.63
C PRO A 512 -3.16 -4.74 -10.36
N MET A 513 -2.38 -5.74 -9.97
CA MET A 513 -2.60 -7.12 -10.32
C MET A 513 -3.83 -7.62 -9.58
N VAL A 514 -4.66 -8.38 -10.28
CA VAL A 514 -5.90 -8.93 -9.77
C VAL A 514 -5.97 -10.43 -10.09
N PRO A 515 -6.74 -11.23 -9.32
CA PRO A 515 -6.95 -12.63 -9.63
C PRO A 515 -7.47 -12.83 -11.08
N PRO A 516 -7.07 -13.91 -11.78
CA PRO A 516 -7.49 -14.16 -13.15
C PRO A 516 -9.01 -14.11 -13.31
N GLY A 517 -9.49 -13.40 -14.35
CA GLY A 517 -10.91 -13.25 -14.65
C GLY A 517 -11.66 -12.21 -13.80
N THR A 518 -10.98 -11.48 -12.92
CA THR A 518 -11.58 -10.39 -12.13
C THR A 518 -11.30 -9.01 -12.75
N PRO A 519 -12.19 -8.01 -12.56
CA PRO A 519 -11.99 -6.68 -13.11
C PRO A 519 -10.93 -5.91 -12.32
N VAL A 520 -10.15 -5.09 -13.03
CA VAL A 520 -9.28 -4.07 -12.44
C VAL A 520 -10.12 -2.85 -12.06
N ILE A 521 -9.97 -2.37 -10.83
CA ILE A 521 -10.60 -1.15 -10.33
C ILE A 521 -9.48 -0.17 -9.98
N ASN A 522 -9.43 1.00 -10.59
CA ASN A 522 -8.40 2.01 -10.32
C ASN A 522 -8.88 3.17 -9.47
N ALA A 523 -10.20 3.43 -9.43
CA ALA A 523 -10.80 4.50 -8.65
C ALA A 523 -10.41 4.43 -7.17
N LEU A 524 -9.67 5.45 -6.70
CA LEU A 524 -8.97 5.40 -5.42
C LEU A 524 -9.91 5.16 -4.24
N PHE A 525 -11.05 5.86 -4.19
CA PHE A 525 -11.99 5.73 -3.08
C PHE A 525 -12.78 4.41 -3.09
N LYS A 526 -12.95 3.79 -4.26
CA LYS A 526 -13.51 2.42 -4.33
C LYS A 526 -12.52 1.41 -3.76
N GLN A 527 -11.23 1.57 -4.04
CA GLN A 527 -10.17 0.74 -3.46
C GLN A 527 -10.04 0.97 -1.94
N HIS A 528 -10.08 2.22 -1.49
CA HIS A 528 -10.09 2.55 -0.05
C HIS A 528 -11.26 1.86 0.66
N ARG A 529 -12.48 1.99 0.11
CA ARG A 529 -13.69 1.36 0.67
C ARG A 529 -13.60 -0.17 0.67
N CYS A 530 -12.98 -0.77 -0.34
CA CYS A 530 -12.72 -2.21 -0.36
C CYS A 530 -11.89 -2.64 0.86
N ILE A 531 -10.77 -1.94 1.12
CA ILE A 531 -9.91 -2.24 2.27
C ILE A 531 -10.69 -2.07 3.57
N THR A 532 -11.32 -0.91 3.80
CA THR A 532 -12.03 -0.63 5.06
C THR A 532 -13.18 -1.62 5.31
N ASN A 533 -13.91 -2.02 4.26
CA ASN A 533 -15.02 -2.95 4.39
C ASN A 533 -14.56 -4.37 4.70
N ILE A 534 -13.50 -4.85 4.05
CA ILE A 534 -12.94 -6.19 4.35
C ILE A 534 -12.42 -6.24 5.79
N LEU A 535 -11.66 -5.22 6.22
CA LEU A 535 -11.12 -5.19 7.58
C LEU A 535 -12.23 -5.04 8.64
N SER A 536 -13.25 -4.22 8.35
CA SER A 536 -14.43 -4.09 9.23
C SER A 536 -15.20 -5.41 9.34
N ALA A 537 -15.42 -6.12 8.22
CA ALA A 537 -16.04 -7.44 8.23
C ALA A 537 -15.24 -8.45 9.08
N CYS A 538 -13.90 -8.43 8.99
CA CYS A 538 -13.02 -9.26 9.79
C CYS A 538 -13.04 -8.90 11.29
N ALA A 539 -13.28 -7.62 11.62
CA ALA A 539 -13.42 -7.12 12.99
C ALA A 539 -14.84 -7.25 13.56
N GLY A 540 -15.83 -7.60 12.71
CA GLY A 540 -17.25 -7.63 13.07
C GLY A 540 -17.91 -6.24 13.16
N ILE A 541 -17.23 -5.20 12.69
CA ILE A 541 -17.74 -3.84 12.61
C ILE A 541 -18.71 -3.77 11.43
N ALA A 542 -19.92 -3.24 11.67
CA ALA A 542 -20.89 -2.99 10.61
C ALA A 542 -20.33 -1.96 9.62
N MET A 543 -20.52 -2.20 8.31
CA MET A 543 -20.04 -1.27 7.29
C MET A 543 -20.77 0.06 7.36
N ASP A 544 -20.03 1.14 7.19
CA ASP A 544 -20.62 2.44 6.93
C ASP A 544 -21.24 2.45 5.51
N THR A 545 -22.49 2.86 5.45
CA THR A 545 -23.27 2.89 4.19
C THR A 545 -23.44 4.30 3.66
N ASP A 546 -22.98 5.32 4.39
CA ASP A 546 -23.19 6.75 4.11
C ASP A 546 -24.69 7.13 3.99
N MET A 547 -25.61 6.25 4.36
CA MET A 547 -27.05 6.49 4.22
C MET A 547 -27.56 7.51 5.23
N LEU A 548 -26.99 7.55 6.44
CA LEU A 548 -27.33 8.48 7.51
C LEU A 548 -28.85 8.55 7.79
N LEU A 549 -29.52 7.40 7.82
CA LEU A 549 -30.98 7.33 7.98
C LEU A 549 -31.45 7.88 9.33
N GLU A 550 -30.59 7.84 10.34
CA GLU A 550 -30.77 8.45 11.66
C GLU A 550 -30.96 9.96 11.63
N HIS A 551 -30.46 10.63 10.59
CA HIS A 551 -30.63 12.07 10.37
C HIS A 551 -31.72 12.39 9.35
N LYS A 552 -32.31 11.37 8.72
CA LYS A 552 -33.33 11.50 7.66
C LYS A 552 -34.69 10.92 8.06
N THR A 553 -34.74 10.13 9.12
CA THR A 553 -35.92 9.39 9.58
C THR A 553 -35.89 9.23 11.11
N SER A 554 -37.02 8.86 11.69
CA SER A 554 -37.04 8.33 13.05
C SER A 554 -36.55 6.87 13.02
N LEU A 555 -35.37 6.61 13.59
CA LEU A 555 -34.79 5.26 13.63
C LEU A 555 -35.77 4.26 14.27
N PRO A 556 -36.03 3.12 13.61
CA PRO A 556 -36.79 2.04 14.23
C PRO A 556 -35.97 1.39 15.36
N LYS A 557 -36.66 0.68 16.25
CA LYS A 557 -35.98 -0.12 17.28
C LYS A 557 -35.06 -1.17 16.62
N PRO A 558 -33.84 -1.39 17.13
CA PRO A 558 -32.95 -2.42 16.60
C PRO A 558 -33.59 -3.80 16.62
N ILE A 559 -33.52 -4.53 15.51
CA ILE A 559 -33.94 -5.93 15.43
C ILE A 559 -32.75 -6.80 15.80
N LYS A 560 -32.93 -7.73 16.74
CA LYS A 560 -31.96 -8.80 16.97
C LYS A 560 -32.06 -9.77 15.79
N LEU A 561 -31.12 -9.72 14.86
CA LEU A 561 -30.99 -10.73 13.81
C LEU A 561 -30.81 -12.10 14.49
N GLN A 562 -31.78 -13.00 14.32
CA GLN A 562 -31.57 -14.43 14.54
C GLN A 562 -30.82 -14.94 13.31
N LEU A 563 -29.52 -15.17 13.45
CA LEU A 563 -28.66 -15.79 12.42
C LEU A 563 -28.30 -17.21 12.83
#